data_AF-A0A532U5A6-F1
#
_entry.id   AF-A0A532U5A6-F1
#
_cell.length_a   1.000
_cell.length_b   1.000
_cell.length_c   1.000
_cell.angle_alpha   90.00
_cell.angle_beta   90.00
_cell.angle_gamma   90.00
#
_symmetry.space_group_name_H-M   'P 1'
#
loop_
_entity.id
_entity.type
_entity.pdbx_description
1 polymer ?
#
loop_
_entity_poly.entity_id
_entity_poly.type
_entity_poly.pdbx_seq_one_letter_code
_entity_poly.pdbx_strand_id
1 'polypeptide(L)'
;MPDPISDDQAVVVNVEGRGLVVIAGCAHSGIVNTVLRAQGITGVEEVWAVIGGFHLGRSTMEEITRTIAELKAIGPCLVMPTHCIGFAALHLLAQEMPDEFVVGAVGTRLAF
;
A
#
# COMPACT_ATOMS: atom_id res chain seq x y z
N MET A 1 15.11 8.73 -9.67
CA MET A 1 15.67 7.84 -10.71
C MET A 1 14.66 6.73 -10.90
N PRO A 2 14.26 6.37 -12.13
CA PRO A 2 13.32 5.26 -12.32
C PRO A 2 13.88 3.99 -11.71
N ASP A 3 13.05 3.27 -10.97
CA ASP A 3 13.38 1.99 -10.37
C ASP A 3 13.24 0.89 -11.44
N PRO A 4 14.34 0.26 -11.90
CA PRO A 4 14.32 -0.55 -13.12
C PRO A 4 13.85 -2.00 -12.90
N ILE A 5 13.11 -2.28 -11.82
CA ILE A 5 12.60 -3.63 -11.53
C ILE A 5 11.34 -3.90 -12.36
N SER A 6 11.52 -4.55 -13.51
CA SER A 6 10.46 -4.85 -14.46
C SER A 6 9.58 -6.04 -14.05
N ASP A 7 10.04 -6.85 -13.10
CA ASP A 7 9.36 -8.03 -12.57
C ASP A 7 8.70 -7.78 -11.20
N ASP A 8 8.43 -6.52 -10.85
CA ASP A 8 7.69 -6.18 -9.64
C ASP A 8 6.26 -6.77 -9.71
N GLN A 9 5.91 -7.53 -8.67
CA GLN A 9 4.68 -8.30 -8.59
C GLN A 9 3.96 -8.07 -7.26
N ALA A 10 2.64 -8.18 -7.32
CA ALA A 10 1.77 -8.15 -6.16
C ALA A 10 0.72 -9.26 -6.26
N VAL A 11 0.27 -9.74 -5.11
CA VAL A 11 -0.87 -10.65 -4.99
C VAL A 11 -2.12 -9.81 -4.72
N VAL A 12 -3.19 -10.08 -5.46
CA VAL A 12 -4.48 -9.41 -5.28
C VAL A 12 -5.53 -10.48 -4.99
N VAL A 13 -6.27 -10.31 -3.90
CA VAL A 13 -7.38 -11.17 -3.51
C VAL A 13 -8.65 -10.34 -3.48
N ASN A 14 -9.66 -10.73 -4.25
CA ASN A 14 -11.00 -10.14 -4.13
C ASN A 14 -11.79 -10.92 -3.07
N VAL A 15 -12.02 -10.29 -1.92
CA VAL A 15 -12.76 -10.91 -0.81
C VAL A 15 -14.24 -10.54 -0.94
N GLU A 16 -15.09 -11.55 -0.99
CA GLU A 16 -16.54 -11.38 -1.13
C GLU A 16 -17.10 -10.44 -0.05
N GLY A 17 -17.84 -9.42 -0.48
CA GLY A 17 -18.45 -8.42 0.41
C GLY A 17 -17.48 -7.42 1.05
N ARG A 18 -16.18 -7.44 0.72
CA ARG A 18 -15.17 -6.51 1.27
C ARG A 18 -14.37 -5.76 0.22
N GLY A 19 -14.08 -6.38 -0.93
CA GLY A 19 -13.26 -5.81 -1.98
C GLY A 19 -11.83 -6.32 -1.99
N LEU A 20 -10.91 -5.53 -2.55
CA LEU A 20 -9.55 -5.96 -2.86
C LEU A 20 -8.62 -5.92 -1.65
N VAL A 21 -7.92 -7.03 -1.42
CA VAL A 21 -6.72 -7.10 -0.57
C VAL A 21 -5.50 -7.16 -1.47
N VAL A 22 -4.68 -6.11 -1.43
CA VAL A 22 -3.46 -5.97 -2.23
C VAL A 22 -2.25 -6.23 -1.34
N ILE A 23 -1.46 -7.23 -1.69
CA ILE A 23 -0.25 -7.66 -0.97
C ILE A 23 0.96 -7.47 -1.89
N ALA A 24 1.81 -6.51 -1.56
CA ALA A 24 3.02 -6.17 -2.31
C ALA A 24 4.29 -6.60 -1.57
N GLY A 25 5.36 -6.88 -2.33
CA GLY A 25 6.71 -7.07 -1.80
C GLY A 25 7.32 -5.74 -1.35
N CYS A 26 7.97 -5.02 -2.28
CA CYS A 26 8.44 -3.64 -2.05
C CYS A 26 7.68 -2.58 -2.86
N ALA A 27 6.88 -2.95 -3.87
CA ALA A 27 6.16 -2.02 -4.74
C ALA A 27 7.08 -0.98 -5.41
N HIS A 28 8.10 -1.46 -6.11
CA HIS A 28 9.04 -0.64 -6.89
C HIS A 28 8.33 0.17 -7.99
N SER A 29 7.23 -0.36 -8.53
CA SER A 29 6.35 0.34 -9.48
C SER A 29 5.47 1.41 -8.82
N GLY A 30 5.52 1.54 -7.49
CA GLY A 30 4.66 2.40 -6.68
C GLY A 30 3.43 1.65 -6.18
N ILE A 31 3.14 1.77 -4.87
CA ILE A 31 2.00 1.08 -4.24
C ILE A 31 0.66 1.56 -4.81
N VAL A 32 0.52 2.86 -5.05
CA VAL A 32 -0.69 3.45 -5.67
C VAL A 32 -0.92 2.87 -7.07
N ASN A 33 0.12 2.82 -7.90
CA ASN A 33 0.04 2.23 -9.24
C ASN A 33 -0.37 0.76 -9.19
N THR A 34 0.13 0.01 -8.20
CA THR A 34 -0.21 -1.39 -7.98
C THR A 34 -1.69 -1.54 -7.65
N VAL A 35 -2.24 -0.70 -6.77
CA VAL A 35 -3.66 -0.72 -6.41
C VAL A 35 -4.54 -0.32 -7.58
N LEU A 36 -4.21 0.76 -8.31
CA LEU A 36 -4.95 1.18 -9.50
C LEU A 36 -4.94 0.09 -10.59
N ARG A 37 -3.81 -0.60 -10.75
CA ARG A 37 -3.70 -1.73 -11.68
C ARG A 37 -4.57 -2.90 -11.24
N ALA A 38 -4.63 -3.19 -9.94
CA ALA A 38 -5.50 -4.21 -9.38
C ALA A 38 -6.98 -3.90 -9.67
N GLN A 39 -7.43 -2.67 -9.39
CA GLN A 39 -8.79 -2.22 -9.70
C GLN A 39 -9.10 -2.35 -11.20
N GLY A 40 -8.17 -1.93 -12.08
CA GLY A 40 -8.36 -2.02 -13.53
C GLY A 40 -8.43 -3.44 -14.08
N ILE A 41 -7.72 -4.41 -13.48
CA ILE A 41 -7.77 -5.82 -13.90
C ILE A 41 -9.05 -6.50 -13.40
N THR A 42 -9.46 -6.22 -12.15
CA THR A 42 -10.57 -6.92 -11.51
C THR A 42 -11.93 -6.28 -11.80
N GLY A 43 -11.96 -4.99 -12.13
CA GLY A 43 -13.18 -4.18 -12.22
C GLY A 43 -13.80 -3.85 -10.86
N VAL A 44 -13.10 -4.12 -9.75
CA VAL A 44 -13.55 -3.84 -8.39
C VAL A 44 -12.90 -2.54 -7.91
N GLU A 45 -13.70 -1.57 -7.49
CA GLU A 45 -13.20 -0.29 -7.02
C GLU A 45 -12.88 -0.31 -5.52
N GLU A 46 -13.62 -1.07 -4.72
CA GLU A 46 -13.43 -1.14 -3.28
C GLU A 46 -12.11 -1.83 -2.92
N VAL A 47 -11.28 -1.13 -2.14
CA VAL A 47 -10.03 -1.66 -1.60
C VAL A 47 -10.21 -1.89 -0.11
N TRP A 48 -10.16 -3.14 0.33
CA TRP A 48 -10.24 -3.49 1.74
C TRP A 48 -8.92 -3.25 2.47
N ALA A 49 -7.82 -3.75 1.91
CA ALA A 49 -6.53 -3.69 2.57
C ALA A 49 -5.35 -3.53 1.60
N VAL A 50 -4.36 -2.75 2.01
CA VAL A 50 -3.07 -2.59 1.32
C VAL A 50 -1.94 -2.98 2.26
N ILE A 51 -1.20 -4.02 1.91
CA ILE A 51 -0.22 -4.68 2.78
C ILE A 51 1.11 -4.81 2.04
N GLY A 52 2.23 -4.48 2.68
CA GLY A 52 3.56 -4.71 2.09
C GLY A 52 4.54 -3.56 2.24
N GLY A 53 5.68 -3.65 1.56
CA GLY A 53 6.60 -2.53 1.41
C GLY A 53 6.14 -1.59 0.31
N PHE A 54 6.32 -0.28 0.52
CA PHE A 54 5.89 0.78 -0.44
C PHE A 54 7.07 1.49 -1.11
N HIS A 55 8.30 1.00 -0.92
CA HIS A 55 9.54 1.57 -1.44
C HIS A 55 9.82 3.05 -1.09
N LEU A 56 9.23 3.58 -0.01
CA LEU A 56 9.35 5.00 0.35
C LEU A 56 10.55 5.34 1.24
N GLY A 57 11.33 4.35 1.70
CA GLY A 57 12.37 4.57 2.71
C GLY A 57 13.53 5.48 2.28
N ARG A 58 13.67 5.74 0.97
CA ARG A 58 14.67 6.67 0.40
C ARG A 58 14.04 7.77 -0.44
N SER A 59 12.72 7.88 -0.42
CA SER A 59 11.98 8.90 -1.17
C SER A 59 12.09 10.26 -0.51
N THR A 60 11.92 11.30 -1.31
CA THR A 60 11.80 12.67 -0.82
C THR A 60 10.49 12.87 -0.07
N MET A 61 10.43 13.89 0.80
CA MET A 61 9.21 14.19 1.55
C MET A 61 8.03 14.55 0.63
N GLU A 62 8.30 15.15 -0.52
CA GLU A 62 7.29 15.46 -1.54
C GLU A 62 6.68 14.18 -2.12
N GLU A 63 7.50 13.20 -2.50
CA GLU A 63 7.05 11.90 -3.01
C GLU A 63 6.26 11.12 -1.96
N ILE A 64 6.72 11.12 -0.71
CA ILE A 64 6.03 10.50 0.42
C ILE A 64 4.64 11.14 0.60
N THR A 65 4.58 12.47 0.66
CA THR A 65 3.33 13.22 0.86
C THR A 65 2.35 12.95 -0.27
N ARG A 66 2.81 12.97 -1.52
CA ARG A 66 1.97 12.66 -2.69
C ARG A 66 1.42 11.23 -2.61
N THR A 67 2.28 10.25 -2.35
CA THR A 67 1.88 8.84 -2.31
C THR A 67 0.84 8.58 -1.21
N ILE A 68 1.01 9.17 -0.03
CA ILE A 68 0.06 9.03 1.08
C ILE A 68 -1.26 9.72 0.76
N ALA A 69 -1.24 10.91 0.15
CA ALA A 69 -2.45 11.60 -0.27
C ALA A 69 -3.25 10.79 -1.32
N GLU A 70 -2.56 10.20 -2.29
CA GLU A 70 -3.16 9.31 -3.30
C GLU A 70 -3.73 8.03 -2.67
N LEU A 71 -2.99 7.40 -1.73
CA LEU A 71 -3.46 6.22 -1.01
C LEU A 71 -4.68 6.53 -0.14
N LYS A 72 -4.71 7.71 0.50
CA LYS A 72 -5.85 8.21 1.27
C LYS A 72 -7.06 8.48 0.37
N ALA A 73 -6.86 8.98 -0.84
CA ALA A 73 -7.92 9.18 -1.81
C ALA A 73 -8.52 7.86 -2.33
N ILE A 74 -7.72 6.78 -2.40
CA ILE A 74 -8.23 5.43 -2.68
C ILE A 74 -9.15 4.93 -1.56
N GLY A 75 -8.89 5.34 -0.31
CA GLY A 75 -9.74 5.03 0.85
C GLY A 75 -9.74 3.55 1.27
N PRO A 76 -8.59 2.86 1.40
CA PRO A 76 -8.57 1.50 1.91
C PRO A 76 -8.99 1.43 3.38
N CYS A 77 -9.72 0.39 3.78
CA CYS A 77 -10.11 0.23 5.19
C CYS A 77 -8.91 -0.11 6.11
N LEU A 78 -7.83 -0.66 5.55
CA LEU A 78 -6.62 -1.01 6.29
C LEU A 78 -5.36 -0.79 5.45
N VAL A 79 -4.36 -0.17 6.06
CA VAL A 79 -3.02 -0.02 5.47
C VAL A 79 -1.97 -0.56 6.46
N MET A 80 -1.28 -1.62 6.07
CA MET A 80 -0.20 -2.22 6.87
C MET A 80 1.13 -2.15 6.10
N PRO A 81 1.86 -1.02 6.18
CA PRO A 81 3.18 -0.94 5.58
C PRO A 81 4.19 -1.79 6.35
N THR A 82 5.13 -2.39 5.63
CA THR A 82 6.20 -3.24 6.17
C THR A 82 7.52 -3.02 5.42
N HIS A 83 8.57 -3.75 5.81
CA HIS A 83 9.82 -3.90 5.07
C HIS A 83 10.56 -2.60 4.71
N CYS A 84 10.29 -2.01 3.55
CA CYS A 84 11.04 -0.89 2.95
C CYS A 84 10.35 0.49 3.05
N ILE A 85 9.32 0.65 3.90
CA ILE A 85 8.55 1.89 4.05
C ILE A 85 9.36 3.10 4.58
N GLY A 86 10.25 2.87 5.55
CA GLY A 86 11.02 3.93 6.22
C GLY A 86 10.22 4.78 7.23
N PHE A 87 10.95 5.42 8.16
CA PHE A 87 10.35 6.12 9.31
C PHE A 87 9.51 7.34 8.94
N ALA A 88 9.98 8.18 8.01
CA ALA A 88 9.27 9.40 7.62
C ALA A 88 7.90 9.09 7.00
N ALA A 89 7.85 8.12 6.09
CA ALA A 89 6.59 7.69 5.48
C ALA A 89 5.67 6.99 6.47
N LEU A 90 6.22 6.13 7.34
CA LEU A 90 5.42 5.47 8.38
C LEU A 90 4.79 6.47 9.36
N HIS A 91 5.55 7.50 9.75
CA HIS A 91 5.04 8.57 10.61
C HIS A 91 3.93 9.37 9.93
N LEU A 92 4.14 9.83 8.69
CA LEU A 92 3.11 10.60 7.99
C LEU A 92 1.86 9.76 7.73
N LEU A 93 2.01 8.48 7.37
CA LEU A 93 0.87 7.59 7.14
C LEU A 93 0.05 7.42 8.43
N ALA A 94 0.70 7.22 9.57
CA ALA A 94 0.03 7.12 10.87
C ALA A 94 -0.67 8.43 11.29
N GLN A 95 -0.19 9.59 10.83
CA GLN A 95 -0.82 10.89 11.08
C GLN A 95 -2.02 11.13 10.17
N GLU A 96 -1.91 10.78 8.89
CA GLU A 96 -2.92 11.09 7.87
C GLU A 96 -4.05 10.06 7.80
N MET A 97 -3.79 8.82 8.19
CA MET A 97 -4.73 7.68 8.14
C MET A 97 -4.69 6.89 9.47
N PRO A 98 -4.98 7.53 10.62
CA PRO A 98 -4.78 6.93 11.93
C PRO A 98 -5.71 5.74 12.21
N ASP A 99 -6.89 5.70 11.60
CA ASP A 99 -7.89 4.65 11.81
C ASP A 99 -7.63 3.44 10.89
N GLU A 100 -7.03 3.67 9.72
CA GLU A 100 -6.69 2.65 8.74
C GLU A 100 -5.29 2.05 8.97
N PHE A 101 -4.38 2.82 9.58
CA PHE A 101 -2.99 2.42 9.76
C PHE A 101 -2.82 1.31 10.82
N VAL A 102 -2.16 0.23 10.43
CA VAL A 102 -1.78 -0.86 11.33
C VAL A 102 -0.26 -1.08 11.27
N VAL A 103 0.36 -1.19 12.44
CA VAL A 103 1.79 -1.51 12.55
C VAL A 103 2.02 -2.96 12.11
N GLY A 104 2.74 -3.14 11.00
CA GLY A 104 3.18 -4.45 10.54
C GLY A 104 4.41 -4.92 11.31
N ALA A 105 4.31 -6.09 11.94
CA ALA A 105 5.41 -6.74 12.65
C ALA A 105 5.48 -8.23 12.28
N VAL A 106 6.65 -8.83 12.51
CA VAL A 106 6.80 -10.29 12.34
C VAL A 106 5.83 -10.99 13.28
N GLY A 107 5.09 -11.96 12.75
CA GLY A 107 4.10 -12.73 13.51
C GLY A 107 2.72 -12.08 13.58
N THR A 108 2.52 -10.87 13.04
CA THR A 108 1.18 -10.27 12.90
C THR A 108 0.29 -11.19 12.07
N ARG A 109 -0.92 -11.45 12.58
CA ARG A 109 -1.97 -12.21 11.88
C ARG A 109 -3.14 -11.29 11.58
N LEU A 110 -3.55 -11.25 10.32
CA LEU A 110 -4.74 -10.55 9.89
C LEU A 110 -5.79 -11.58 9.47
N ALA A 111 -7.03 -11.35 9.85
CA ALA A 111 -8.18 -12.17 9.47
C ALA A 111 -9.26 -11.26 8.89
N PHE A 112 -9.76 -11.66 7.73
CA PHE A 112 -10.82 -10.97 6.99
C PHE A 112 -11.84 -12.04 6.58
#